data_AF-A0A381XVW6-F1
#
_entry.id   AF-A0A381XVW6-F1
#
_cell.length_a   1.000
_cell.length_b   1.000
_cell.length_c   1.000
_cell.angle_alpha   90.00
_cell.angle_beta   90.00
_cell.angle_gamma   90.00
#
_symmetry.space_group_name_H-M   'P 1'
#
loop_
_entity.id
_entity.type
_entity.pdbx_description
1 polymer ?
#
loop_
_entity_poly.entity_id
_entity_poly.type
_entity_poly.pdbx_seq_one_letter_code
_entity_poly.pdbx_strand_id
1 'polypeptide(L)'
;VASCHSINGVGSVRIIRFATLLLVGGFLCHWGVVAGNDHWAYQRPGRPELPRLAKPEQAASAVDHFILDRLAKLGMAPSPLAKPGQQARRVFLDLVGRPPQPGEVDDFLANPTRREYGRMVDRLLANPQYGEKWARRWLDLARYADSNGFQADQLRDSWAYRDWVIDAFNSGMPFNQFAIEQLAGDLLPGATISQKIATGFHRTPTCNVEAGVHPESNRVNQVIDRVNTTGTVFLGTTLECAQCHDHKYDPFSMRDYYRMFAFFNNTPLEVKQQGNGVTWNFYG
;
A
#
# COMPACT_ATOMS: atom_id res chain seq x y z
N VAL A 1 36.17 -3.89 55.87
CA VAL A 1 35.56 -4.43 57.11
C VAL A 1 34.06 -4.18 57.02
N ALA A 2 33.14 -5.15 56.99
CA ALA A 2 33.17 -6.60 56.77
C ALA A 2 31.70 -7.07 56.49
N SER A 3 31.38 -8.07 55.66
CA SER A 3 32.19 -8.83 54.69
C SER A 3 31.34 -9.47 53.59
N CYS A 4 31.97 -9.66 52.43
CA CYS A 4 31.71 -10.64 51.35
C CYS A 4 30.95 -11.93 51.74
N HIS A 5 30.03 -12.37 50.86
CA HIS A 5 29.77 -13.79 50.56
C HIS A 5 29.43 -13.96 49.08
N SER A 6 30.30 -14.65 48.34
CA SER A 6 30.05 -15.11 46.97
C SER A 6 29.48 -16.53 47.00
N ILE A 7 28.59 -16.84 46.06
CA ILE A 7 28.27 -18.23 45.70
C ILE A 7 28.55 -18.40 44.22
N ASN A 8 29.67 -19.05 43.91
CA ASN A 8 29.94 -19.56 42.57
C ASN A 8 29.08 -20.82 42.35
N GLY A 9 28.25 -20.82 41.30
CA GLY A 9 27.47 -21.97 40.87
C GLY A 9 27.60 -22.15 39.36
N VAL A 10 28.53 -23.01 38.93
CA VAL A 10 28.78 -23.29 37.51
C VAL A 10 27.58 -24.05 36.93
N GLY A 11 26.92 -23.48 35.93
CA GLY A 11 25.80 -24.10 35.22
C GLY A 11 25.84 -23.80 33.72
N SER A 12 26.34 -24.75 32.92
CA SER A 12 26.43 -24.61 31.46
C SER A 12 25.05 -24.66 30.81
N VAL A 13 24.42 -23.50 30.60
CA VAL A 13 23.19 -23.41 29.81
C VAL A 13 23.52 -23.63 28.34
N ARG A 14 23.25 -24.86 27.86
CA ARG A 14 23.46 -25.28 26.48
C ARG A 14 22.60 -24.44 25.53
N ILE A 15 23.19 -24.02 24.42
CA ILE A 15 22.49 -23.50 23.25
C ILE A 15 21.60 -24.62 22.69
N ILE A 16 20.29 -24.58 22.97
CA ILE A 16 19.34 -25.52 22.38
C ILE A 16 18.87 -24.96 21.05
N ARG A 17 19.41 -25.51 19.96
CA ARG A 17 18.81 -25.40 18.62
C ARG A 17 17.43 -26.08 18.65
N PHE A 18 16.37 -25.32 18.42
CA PHE A 18 15.08 -25.89 18.03
C PHE A 18 14.84 -25.63 16.55
N ALA A 19 15.18 -26.64 15.74
CA ALA A 19 14.76 -26.75 14.36
C ALA A 19 14.02 -28.08 14.19
N THR A 20 12.80 -27.99 13.68
CA THR A 20 12.07 -29.06 12.95
C THR A 20 11.66 -30.32 13.71
N LEU A 21 10.39 -30.40 14.12
CA LEU A 21 9.48 -31.55 13.90
C LEU A 21 8.05 -31.12 14.27
N LEU A 22 7.22 -30.69 13.31
CA LEU A 22 6.27 -31.53 12.57
C LEU A 22 5.46 -32.47 13.47
N LEU A 23 4.21 -32.07 13.78
CA LEU A 23 3.10 -33.02 13.94
C LEU A 23 1.77 -32.35 13.58
N VAL A 24 0.96 -33.10 12.84
CA VAL A 24 -0.34 -32.73 12.29
C VAL A 24 -1.33 -32.42 13.41
N GLY A 25 -1.37 -31.16 13.83
CA GLY A 25 -2.44 -30.59 14.63
C GLY A 25 -3.33 -29.76 13.72
N GLY A 26 -4.53 -30.27 13.43
CA GLY A 26 -5.57 -29.53 12.71
C GLY A 26 -6.13 -28.39 13.55
N PHE A 27 -5.31 -27.39 13.86
CA PHE A 27 -5.80 -26.06 14.24
C PHE A 27 -6.50 -25.47 13.02
N LEU A 28 -7.78 -25.81 12.90
CA LEU A 28 -8.77 -24.90 12.36
C LEU A 28 -8.59 -23.59 13.12
N CYS A 29 -7.79 -22.70 12.53
CA CYS A 29 -7.66 -21.34 12.98
C CYS A 29 -9.00 -20.68 12.69
N HIS A 30 -9.93 -20.86 13.64
CA HIS A 30 -11.14 -20.08 13.76
C HIS A 30 -10.67 -18.66 14.08
N TRP A 31 -10.27 -17.95 13.03
CA TRP A 31 -10.40 -16.50 12.96
C TRP A 31 -11.90 -16.25 13.16
N GLY A 32 -12.27 -16.08 14.42
CA GLY A 32 -13.65 -15.85 14.80
C GLY A 32 -14.12 -14.64 14.03
N VAL A 33 -15.17 -14.82 13.23
CA VAL A 33 -15.97 -13.70 12.74
C VAL A 33 -16.28 -12.86 13.97
N VAL A 34 -15.92 -11.56 13.93
CA VAL A 34 -16.24 -10.64 15.02
C VAL A 34 -17.75 -10.65 15.15
N ALA A 35 -18.24 -11.27 16.22
CA ALA A 35 -19.67 -11.50 16.41
C ALA A 35 -20.36 -10.14 16.59
N GLY A 36 -21.09 -9.70 15.56
CA GLY A 36 -21.86 -8.46 15.61
C GLY A 36 -21.87 -7.59 14.35
N ASN A 37 -21.15 -7.92 13.27
CA ASN A 37 -21.22 -7.11 12.04
C ASN A 37 -21.42 -7.94 10.76
N ASP A 38 -22.67 -8.06 10.32
CA ASP A 38 -23.08 -8.72 9.08
C ASP A 38 -22.77 -7.89 7.81
N HIS A 39 -22.17 -6.70 7.94
CA HIS A 39 -21.83 -5.86 6.79
C HIS A 39 -20.83 -6.57 5.86
N TRP A 40 -21.14 -6.57 4.56
CA TRP A 40 -20.43 -7.36 3.53
C TRP A 40 -18.90 -7.13 3.49
N ALA A 41 -18.43 -5.94 3.87
CA ALA A 41 -17.00 -5.60 3.88
C ALA A 41 -16.18 -6.39 4.94
N TYR A 42 -16.84 -6.89 5.99
CA TYR A 42 -16.21 -7.69 7.06
C TYR A 42 -16.44 -9.20 6.91
N GLN A 43 -17.18 -9.60 5.88
CA GLN A 43 -17.32 -11.00 5.51
C GLN A 43 -16.15 -11.44 4.62
N ARG A 44 -15.65 -12.66 4.83
CA ARG A 44 -14.59 -13.23 3.99
C ARG A 44 -15.07 -13.32 2.54
N PRO A 45 -14.39 -12.70 1.55
CA PRO A 45 -14.78 -12.80 0.16
C PRO A 45 -14.76 -14.26 -0.34
N GLY A 46 -15.92 -14.74 -0.78
CA GLY A 46 -16.07 -15.99 -1.53
C GLY A 46 -15.99 -15.73 -3.03
N ARG A 47 -15.63 -16.74 -3.82
CA ARG A 47 -15.75 -16.65 -5.29
C ARG A 47 -17.21 -16.94 -5.68
N PRO A 48 -17.99 -15.95 -6.17
CA PRO A 48 -19.38 -16.17 -6.53
C PRO A 48 -19.49 -17.05 -7.79
N GLU A 49 -20.63 -17.72 -7.94
CA GLU A 49 -21.02 -18.32 -9.22
C GLU A 49 -21.28 -17.23 -10.26
N LEU A 50 -20.98 -17.52 -11.52
CA LEU A 50 -21.20 -16.57 -12.62
C LEU A 50 -22.69 -16.55 -13.03
N PRO A 51 -23.30 -15.37 -13.20
CA PRO A 51 -24.64 -15.25 -13.78
C PRO A 51 -24.76 -15.96 -15.13
N ARG A 52 -25.87 -16.67 -15.31
CA ARG A 52 -26.22 -17.36 -16.57
C ARG A 52 -26.75 -16.35 -17.57
N LEU A 53 -25.92 -16.01 -18.56
CA LEU A 53 -26.31 -15.15 -19.67
C LEU A 53 -27.08 -15.93 -20.73
N ALA A 54 -28.03 -15.28 -21.40
CA ALA A 54 -28.67 -15.82 -22.61
C ALA A 54 -27.72 -15.90 -23.81
N LYS A 55 -26.63 -15.12 -23.79
CA LYS A 55 -25.61 -14.99 -24.83
C LYS A 55 -24.21 -14.98 -24.20
N PRO A 56 -23.71 -16.12 -23.67
CA PRO A 56 -22.43 -16.19 -22.98
C PRO A 56 -21.24 -15.79 -23.87
N GLU A 57 -21.35 -15.92 -25.19
CA GLU A 57 -20.35 -15.52 -26.18
C GLU A 57 -20.08 -13.99 -26.22
N GLN A 58 -20.93 -13.19 -25.58
CA GLN A 58 -20.74 -11.74 -25.45
C GLN A 58 -19.83 -11.35 -24.27
N ALA A 59 -19.58 -12.27 -23.32
CA ALA A 59 -18.68 -12.02 -22.20
C ALA A 59 -17.22 -12.26 -22.61
N ALA A 60 -16.36 -11.25 -22.46
CA ALA A 60 -14.92 -11.37 -22.72
C ALA A 60 -14.13 -11.84 -21.48
N SER A 61 -14.75 -11.74 -20.30
CA SER A 61 -14.20 -12.02 -18.98
C SER A 61 -15.29 -12.47 -17.99
N ALA A 62 -14.87 -13.00 -16.83
CA ALA A 62 -15.80 -13.34 -15.75
C ALA A 62 -16.56 -12.12 -15.19
N VAL A 63 -15.99 -10.92 -15.28
CA VAL A 63 -16.63 -9.66 -14.83
C VAL A 63 -17.82 -9.30 -15.73
N ASP A 64 -17.70 -9.55 -17.04
CA ASP A 64 -18.74 -9.23 -18.01
C ASP A 64 -20.03 -10.02 -17.77
N HIS A 65 -19.97 -11.21 -17.13
CA HIS A 65 -21.18 -11.94 -16.71
C HIS A 65 -22.04 -11.12 -15.75
N PHE A 66 -21.43 -10.43 -14.78
CA PHE A 66 -22.15 -9.60 -13.81
C PHE A 66 -22.66 -8.30 -14.44
N ILE A 67 -21.88 -7.69 -15.35
CA ILE A 67 -22.27 -6.48 -16.07
C ILE A 67 -23.44 -6.77 -17.01
N LEU A 68 -23.34 -7.81 -17.85
CA LEU A 68 -24.35 -8.14 -18.85
C LEU A 68 -25.66 -8.64 -18.21
N ASP A 69 -25.59 -9.42 -17.13
CA ASP A 69 -26.78 -9.80 -16.35
C ASP A 69 -27.49 -8.56 -15.75
N ARG A 70 -26.73 -7.62 -15.19
CA ARG A 70 -27.30 -6.38 -14.64
C ARG A 70 -27.91 -5.49 -15.72
N LEU A 71 -27.26 -5.34 -16.87
CA LEU A 71 -27.79 -4.58 -18.01
C LEU A 71 -29.07 -5.21 -18.54
N ALA A 72 -29.12 -6.54 -18.72
CA ALA A 72 -30.30 -7.25 -19.18
C ALA A 72 -31.50 -7.07 -18.23
N LYS A 73 -31.26 -7.16 -16.90
CA LYS A 73 -32.28 -6.91 -15.87
C LYS A 73 -32.80 -5.47 -15.84
N LEU A 74 -32.03 -4.51 -16.36
CA LEU A 74 -32.41 -3.11 -16.49
C LEU A 74 -32.99 -2.76 -17.88
N GLY A 75 -33.14 -3.73 -18.78
CA GLY A 75 -33.56 -3.49 -20.17
C GLY A 75 -32.55 -2.67 -20.99
N MET A 76 -31.29 -2.65 -20.57
CA MET A 76 -30.21 -1.87 -21.19
C MET A 76 -29.30 -2.75 -22.05
N ALA A 77 -28.71 -2.15 -23.08
CA ALA A 77 -27.65 -2.76 -23.89
C ALA A 77 -26.32 -2.03 -23.67
N PRO A 78 -25.17 -2.72 -23.84
CA PRO A 78 -23.86 -2.06 -23.86
C PRO A 78 -23.79 -0.97 -24.95
N SER A 79 -23.05 0.10 -24.68
CA SER A 79 -22.77 1.11 -25.71
C SER A 79 -21.99 0.51 -26.88
N PRO A 80 -22.17 1.03 -28.12
CA PRO A 80 -21.37 0.60 -29.26
C PRO A 80 -19.89 0.87 -29.02
N LEU A 81 -19.03 0.01 -29.59
CA LEU A 81 -17.58 0.15 -29.47
C LEU A 81 -17.11 1.50 -30.04
N ALA A 82 -16.23 2.18 -29.31
CA ALA A 82 -15.68 3.47 -29.73
C ALA A 82 -14.87 3.34 -31.03
N LYS A 83 -14.74 4.43 -31.81
CA LYS A 83 -13.93 4.42 -33.05
C LYS A 83 -12.45 4.11 -32.72
N PRO A 84 -11.67 3.45 -33.60
CA PRO A 84 -10.29 3.04 -33.29
C PRO A 84 -9.41 4.16 -32.73
N GLY A 85 -9.41 5.36 -33.34
CA GLY A 85 -8.66 6.52 -32.81
C GLY A 85 -9.13 6.99 -31.42
N GLN A 86 -10.40 6.80 -31.06
CA GLN A 86 -10.90 7.08 -29.72
C GLN A 86 -10.46 6.01 -28.71
N GLN A 87 -10.43 4.73 -29.10
CA GLN A 87 -9.89 3.64 -28.27
C GLN A 87 -8.41 3.88 -27.99
N ALA A 88 -7.63 4.17 -29.04
CA ALA A 88 -6.21 4.49 -28.95
C ALA A 88 -5.95 5.70 -28.03
N ARG A 89 -6.66 6.82 -28.24
CA ARG A 89 -6.51 8.00 -27.37
C ARG A 89 -6.83 7.71 -25.90
N ARG A 90 -7.86 6.90 -25.62
CA ARG A 90 -8.21 6.51 -24.24
C ARG A 90 -7.09 5.70 -23.61
N VAL A 91 -6.69 4.59 -24.23
CA VAL A 91 -5.69 3.69 -23.64
C VAL A 91 -4.31 4.35 -23.45
N PHE A 92 -3.90 5.25 -24.34
CA PHE A 92 -2.69 6.05 -24.16
C PHE A 92 -2.78 6.97 -22.92
N LEU A 93 -3.89 7.70 -22.77
CA LEU A 93 -4.11 8.52 -21.56
C LEU A 93 -4.25 7.65 -20.29
N ASP A 94 -4.84 6.47 -20.40
CA ASP A 94 -5.11 5.55 -19.28
C ASP A 94 -3.88 4.76 -18.84
N LEU A 95 -2.91 4.49 -19.72
CA LEU A 95 -1.68 3.77 -19.37
C LEU A 95 -0.47 4.69 -19.17
N VAL A 96 -0.19 5.62 -20.09
CA VAL A 96 1.02 6.47 -20.07
C VAL A 96 0.75 7.96 -19.86
N GLY A 97 -0.52 8.38 -19.73
CA GLY A 97 -0.88 9.74 -19.28
C GLY A 97 -0.78 10.84 -20.34
N ARG A 98 -0.39 10.52 -21.58
CA ARG A 98 -0.29 11.43 -22.73
C ARG A 98 -1.14 10.94 -23.90
N PRO A 99 -1.49 11.78 -24.89
CA PRO A 99 -2.03 11.29 -26.16
C PRO A 99 -0.97 10.47 -26.95
N PRO A 100 -1.39 9.69 -27.96
CA PRO A 100 -0.47 9.05 -28.90
C PRO A 100 0.28 10.10 -29.74
N GLN A 101 1.55 9.84 -30.02
CA GLN A 101 2.36 10.54 -31.00
C GLN A 101 2.08 10.02 -32.41
N PRO A 102 2.43 10.77 -33.47
CA PRO A 102 2.42 10.25 -34.84
C PRO A 102 3.18 8.92 -34.96
N GLY A 103 2.62 7.95 -35.69
CA GLY A 103 3.23 6.62 -35.88
C GLY A 103 2.87 5.58 -34.82
N GLU A 104 2.64 5.96 -33.56
CA GLU A 104 2.48 4.99 -32.45
C GLU A 104 1.20 4.12 -32.54
N VAL A 105 0.22 4.55 -33.34
CA VAL A 105 -1.09 3.93 -33.49
C VAL A 105 -1.37 3.40 -34.89
N ASP A 106 -0.45 3.59 -35.83
CA ASP A 106 -0.69 3.35 -37.26
C ASP A 106 -1.05 1.88 -37.54
N ASP A 107 -0.34 0.94 -36.91
CA ASP A 107 -0.64 -0.51 -36.98
C ASP A 107 -2.09 -0.83 -36.60
N PHE A 108 -2.58 -0.22 -35.52
CA PHE A 108 -3.92 -0.44 -34.99
C PHE A 108 -4.99 0.32 -35.77
N LEU A 109 -4.69 1.51 -36.31
CA LEU A 109 -5.61 2.23 -37.17
C LEU A 109 -5.76 1.58 -38.56
N ALA A 110 -4.68 1.01 -39.10
CA ALA A 110 -4.70 0.28 -40.36
C ALA A 110 -5.43 -1.07 -40.23
N ASN A 111 -5.34 -1.74 -39.07
CA ASN A 111 -5.96 -3.04 -38.83
C ASN A 111 -6.56 -3.15 -37.41
N PRO A 112 -7.74 -2.55 -37.15
CA PRO A 112 -8.31 -2.39 -35.80
C PRO A 112 -8.94 -3.67 -35.23
N THR A 113 -8.12 -4.70 -35.06
CA THR A 113 -8.49 -5.98 -34.47
C THR A 113 -8.15 -6.04 -32.98
N ARG A 114 -8.78 -6.98 -32.25
CA ARG A 114 -8.44 -7.27 -30.84
C ARG A 114 -6.96 -7.61 -30.65
N ARG A 115 -6.29 -8.18 -31.66
CA ARG A 115 -4.87 -8.53 -31.62
C ARG A 115 -3.97 -7.29 -31.69
N GLU A 116 -4.21 -6.39 -32.63
CA GLU A 116 -3.41 -5.16 -32.73
C GLU A 116 -3.69 -4.19 -31.57
N TYR A 117 -4.93 -4.17 -31.04
CA TYR A 117 -5.24 -3.48 -29.78
C TYR A 117 -4.43 -4.07 -28.60
N GLY A 118 -4.37 -5.40 -28.49
CA GLY A 118 -3.54 -6.09 -27.50
C GLY A 118 -2.07 -5.69 -27.58
N ARG A 119 -1.46 -5.76 -28.77
CA ARG A 119 -0.08 -5.33 -28.99
C ARG A 119 0.16 -3.86 -28.63
N MET A 120 -0.79 -2.97 -28.92
CA MET A 120 -0.72 -1.57 -28.51
C MET A 120 -0.73 -1.44 -26.97
N VAL A 121 -1.60 -2.19 -26.28
CA VAL A 121 -1.62 -2.27 -24.79
C VAL A 121 -0.28 -2.81 -24.25
N ASP A 122 0.24 -3.89 -24.81
CA ASP A 122 1.49 -4.52 -24.36
C ASP A 122 2.67 -3.54 -24.50
N ARG A 123 2.77 -2.82 -25.63
CA ARG A 123 3.78 -1.74 -25.83
C ARG A 123 3.64 -0.61 -24.82
N LEU A 124 2.43 -0.29 -24.38
CA LEU A 124 2.16 0.77 -23.40
C LEU A 124 2.47 0.34 -21.97
N LEU A 125 2.17 -0.91 -21.60
CA LEU A 125 2.52 -1.47 -20.29
C LEU A 125 4.03 -1.65 -20.11
N ALA A 126 4.75 -1.92 -21.20
CA ALA A 126 6.22 -2.01 -21.21
C ALA A 126 6.94 -0.65 -21.31
N ASN A 127 6.20 0.47 -21.40
CA ASN A 127 6.78 1.81 -21.49
C ASN A 127 7.09 2.36 -20.08
N PRO A 128 8.30 2.86 -19.77
CA PRO A 128 8.62 3.43 -18.44
C PRO A 128 7.66 4.51 -17.93
N GLN A 129 6.99 5.24 -18.85
CA GLN A 129 5.96 6.24 -18.52
C GLN A 129 4.71 5.62 -17.85
N TYR A 130 4.51 4.31 -17.96
CA TYR A 130 3.48 3.59 -17.20
C TYR A 130 3.74 3.70 -15.70
N GLY A 131 4.93 3.34 -15.25
CA GLY A 131 5.35 3.47 -13.85
C GLY A 131 5.29 4.91 -13.37
N GLU A 132 5.84 5.87 -14.13
CA GLU A 132 5.74 7.30 -13.81
C GLU A 132 4.29 7.77 -13.63
N LYS A 133 3.37 7.33 -14.50
CA LYS A 133 1.97 7.74 -14.46
C LYS A 133 1.24 7.13 -13.26
N TRP A 134 1.42 5.84 -12.99
CA TRP A 134 0.71 5.11 -11.94
C TRP A 134 1.32 5.35 -10.55
N ALA A 135 2.63 5.50 -10.45
CA ALA A 135 3.32 5.85 -9.22
C ALA A 135 2.77 7.14 -8.60
N ARG A 136 2.48 8.19 -9.39
CA ARG A 136 1.87 9.42 -8.86
C ARG A 136 0.58 9.16 -8.04
N ARG A 137 -0.30 8.27 -8.53
CA ARG A 137 -1.53 7.90 -7.80
C ARG A 137 -1.23 7.18 -6.50
N TRP A 138 -0.18 6.37 -6.46
CA TRP A 138 0.25 5.69 -5.24
C TRP A 138 0.95 6.65 -4.28
N LEU A 139 1.76 7.57 -4.78
CA LEU A 139 2.48 8.57 -4.01
C LEU A 139 1.53 9.58 -3.35
N ASP A 140 0.42 9.94 -4.01
CA ASP A 140 -0.68 10.67 -3.40
C ASP A 140 -1.23 9.92 -2.16
N LEU A 141 -1.48 8.60 -2.29
CA LEU A 141 -2.00 7.75 -1.20
C LEU A 141 -0.97 7.54 -0.08
N ALA A 142 0.30 7.36 -0.43
CA ALA A 142 1.42 7.30 0.50
C ALA A 142 1.77 8.66 1.09
N ARG A 143 1.10 9.75 0.69
CA ARG A 143 1.30 11.13 1.17
C ARG A 143 2.73 11.63 0.97
N TYR A 144 3.33 11.23 -0.15
CA TYR A 144 4.67 11.65 -0.55
C TYR A 144 4.77 13.16 -0.74
N ALA A 145 5.83 13.75 -0.20
CA ALA A 145 6.29 15.09 -0.54
C ALA A 145 7.83 15.14 -0.52
N ASP A 146 8.39 16.05 -1.32
CA ASP A 146 9.79 16.46 -1.25
C ASP A 146 10.00 17.55 -0.16
N SER A 147 9.06 17.68 0.80
CA SER A 147 9.08 18.66 1.88
C SER A 147 8.51 18.08 3.19
N ASN A 148 8.59 18.86 4.28
CA ASN A 148 8.22 18.42 5.62
C ASN A 148 6.75 18.67 6.01
N GLY A 149 6.01 19.51 5.28
CA GLY A 149 4.55 19.67 5.40
C GLY A 149 4.07 20.51 6.59
N PHE A 150 4.94 21.36 7.14
CA PHE A 150 4.63 22.32 8.23
C PHE A 150 4.90 23.77 7.76
N GLN A 151 4.72 24.80 8.61
CA GLN A 151 4.83 26.21 8.22
C GLN A 151 6.23 26.62 7.71
N ALA A 152 7.30 25.98 8.19
CA ALA A 152 8.65 26.16 7.66
C ALA A 152 8.93 25.39 6.35
N ASP A 153 8.06 24.43 6.00
CA ASP A 153 8.07 23.53 4.83
C ASP A 153 9.44 23.19 4.21
N GLN A 154 10.44 22.89 5.04
CA GLN A 154 11.79 22.58 4.59
C GLN A 154 11.78 21.32 3.69
N LEU A 155 12.66 21.29 2.70
CA LEU A 155 12.81 20.16 1.78
C LEU A 155 13.22 18.86 2.52
N ARG A 156 12.82 17.71 1.95
CA ARG A 156 13.13 16.36 2.42
C ARG A 156 13.59 15.49 1.25
N ASP A 157 14.73 14.81 1.40
CA ASP A 157 15.27 13.87 0.40
C ASP A 157 14.52 12.52 0.40
N SER A 158 13.28 12.52 -0.10
CA SER A 158 12.42 11.33 -0.18
C SER A 158 12.55 10.55 -1.50
N TRP A 159 13.32 11.06 -2.47
CA TRP A 159 13.32 10.63 -3.88
C TRP A 159 13.56 9.13 -4.10
N ALA A 160 14.33 8.46 -3.25
CA ALA A 160 14.61 7.03 -3.40
C ALA A 160 13.33 6.19 -3.27
N TYR A 161 12.40 6.57 -2.38
CA TYR A 161 11.12 5.89 -2.24
C TYR A 161 10.19 6.17 -3.45
N ARG A 162 10.18 7.39 -3.98
CA ARG A 162 9.46 7.73 -5.24
C ARG A 162 9.92 6.83 -6.39
N ASP A 163 11.22 6.72 -6.59
CA ASP A 163 11.81 5.97 -7.69
C ASP A 163 11.58 4.46 -7.50
N TRP A 164 11.66 3.95 -6.27
CA TRP A 164 11.26 2.57 -5.94
C TRP A 164 9.80 2.27 -6.30
N VAL A 165 8.85 3.19 -6.04
CA VAL A 165 7.45 3.01 -6.44
C VAL A 165 7.31 2.97 -7.97
N ILE A 166 8.00 3.84 -8.69
CA ILE A 166 8.02 3.86 -10.17
C ILE A 166 8.55 2.52 -10.71
N ASP A 167 9.66 2.03 -10.18
CA ASP A 167 10.28 0.76 -10.58
C ASP A 167 9.38 -0.44 -10.25
N ALA A 168 8.72 -0.45 -9.10
CA ALA A 168 7.78 -1.52 -8.72
C ALA A 168 6.59 -1.63 -9.68
N PHE A 169 6.05 -0.51 -10.18
CA PHE A 169 5.03 -0.51 -11.23
C PHE A 169 5.60 -0.99 -12.58
N ASN A 170 6.75 -0.47 -12.99
CA ASN A 170 7.39 -0.82 -14.28
C ASN A 170 7.87 -2.29 -14.33
N SER A 171 8.25 -2.88 -13.20
CA SER A 171 8.61 -4.31 -13.10
C SER A 171 7.40 -5.25 -13.00
N GLY A 172 6.16 -4.71 -12.91
CA GLY A 172 4.95 -5.50 -12.70
C GLY A 172 4.93 -6.23 -11.35
N MET A 173 5.43 -5.60 -10.29
CA MET A 173 5.55 -6.22 -8.96
C MET A 173 4.16 -6.71 -8.47
N PRO A 174 4.03 -7.98 -8.03
CA PRO A 174 2.79 -8.47 -7.44
C PRO A 174 2.37 -7.65 -6.22
N PHE A 175 1.10 -7.25 -6.15
CA PHE A 175 0.60 -6.35 -5.11
C PHE A 175 0.84 -6.85 -3.67
N ASN A 176 0.83 -8.16 -3.45
CA ASN A 176 1.17 -8.75 -2.15
C ASN A 176 2.63 -8.47 -1.75
N GLN A 177 3.58 -8.53 -2.69
CA GLN A 177 4.98 -8.19 -2.42
C GLN A 177 5.12 -6.68 -2.21
N PHE A 178 4.49 -5.88 -3.08
CA PHE A 178 4.48 -4.42 -3.00
C PHE A 178 3.93 -3.89 -1.67
N ALA A 179 2.92 -4.55 -1.09
CA ALA A 179 2.41 -4.25 0.24
C ALA A 179 3.37 -4.69 1.36
N ILE A 180 3.94 -5.91 1.28
CA ILE A 180 4.87 -6.42 2.28
C ILE A 180 6.14 -5.55 2.39
N GLU A 181 6.75 -5.16 1.28
CA GLU A 181 8.01 -4.39 1.29
C GLU A 181 7.80 -2.95 1.82
N GLN A 182 6.63 -2.35 1.56
CA GLN A 182 6.31 -1.03 2.12
C GLN A 182 5.95 -1.07 3.60
N LEU A 183 5.27 -2.12 4.06
CA LEU A 183 4.86 -2.23 5.45
C LEU A 183 5.97 -2.71 6.39
N ALA A 184 6.88 -3.56 5.91
CA ALA A 184 7.87 -4.27 6.73
C ALA A 184 9.12 -4.73 5.94
N GLY A 185 9.49 -4.06 4.84
CA GLY A 185 10.60 -4.46 3.98
C GLY A 185 11.97 -4.46 4.67
N ASP A 186 12.20 -3.53 5.60
CA ASP A 186 13.38 -3.47 6.47
C ASP A 186 13.45 -4.62 7.49
N LEU A 187 12.31 -5.17 7.89
CA LEU A 187 12.17 -6.32 8.80
C LEU A 187 12.32 -7.68 8.09
N LEU A 188 12.43 -7.71 6.76
CA LEU A 188 12.62 -8.97 6.02
C LEU A 188 13.98 -9.63 6.35
N PRO A 189 14.05 -10.97 6.51
CA PRO A 189 15.31 -11.67 6.73
C PRO A 189 16.31 -11.41 5.59
N GLY A 190 17.42 -10.74 5.89
CA GLY A 190 18.41 -10.36 4.87
C GLY A 190 17.96 -9.23 3.94
N ALA A 191 17.05 -8.35 4.39
CA ALA A 191 16.47 -7.24 3.63
C ALA A 191 17.50 -6.49 2.76
N THR A 192 17.21 -6.47 1.45
CA THR A 192 18.00 -5.72 0.46
C THR A 192 17.88 -4.21 0.67
N ILE A 193 18.76 -3.43 0.04
CA ILE A 193 18.63 -1.96 0.04
C ILE A 193 17.31 -1.52 -0.58
N SER A 194 16.88 -2.15 -1.68
CA SER A 194 15.57 -1.88 -2.31
C SER A 194 14.39 -2.08 -1.34
N GLN A 195 14.38 -3.20 -0.61
CA GLN A 195 13.35 -3.48 0.40
C GLN A 195 13.34 -2.50 1.58
N LYS A 196 14.51 -1.98 1.98
CA LYS A 196 14.59 -0.93 3.01
C LYS A 196 14.08 0.42 2.49
N ILE A 197 14.36 0.73 1.21
CA ILE A 197 13.82 1.93 0.54
C ILE A 197 12.29 1.85 0.41
N ALA A 198 11.74 0.66 0.14
CA ALA A 198 10.28 0.42 0.09
C ALA A 198 9.57 0.84 1.39
N THR A 199 10.18 0.56 2.54
CA THR A 199 9.66 0.96 3.87
C THR A 199 9.66 2.48 4.08
N GLY A 200 10.21 3.25 3.12
CA GLY A 200 10.01 4.70 2.97
C GLY A 200 8.54 5.15 2.94
N PHE A 201 7.57 4.25 2.68
CA PHE A 201 6.14 4.50 2.93
C PHE A 201 5.89 5.04 4.35
N HIS A 202 6.62 4.56 5.37
CA HIS A 202 6.48 5.05 6.75
C HIS A 202 7.27 6.33 7.01
N ARG A 203 8.06 6.83 6.06
CA ARG A 203 8.89 8.06 6.15
C ARG A 203 8.25 9.26 5.43
N THR A 204 7.03 9.11 4.91
CA THR A 204 6.23 10.21 4.33
C THR A 204 5.42 11.06 5.31
N PRO A 205 5.12 10.69 6.59
CA PRO A 205 4.44 11.58 7.52
C PRO A 205 5.07 12.97 7.62
N THR A 206 4.24 13.98 7.85
CA THR A 206 4.73 15.35 8.06
C THR A 206 5.59 15.41 9.33
N CYS A 207 6.67 16.18 9.28
CA CYS A 207 7.63 16.23 10.38
C CYS A 207 7.90 17.68 10.75
N ASN A 208 7.51 18.08 11.95
CA ASN A 208 7.71 19.46 12.39
C ASN A 208 9.18 19.69 12.76
N VAL A 209 9.85 20.55 12.00
CA VAL A 209 11.26 20.94 12.13
C VAL A 209 11.42 22.40 12.61
N GLU A 210 10.40 22.93 13.29
CA GLU A 210 10.29 24.33 13.68
C GLU A 210 10.85 24.60 15.08
N ALA A 211 11.14 25.88 15.35
CA ALA A 211 11.53 26.33 16.68
C ALA A 211 10.41 26.06 17.69
N GLY A 212 10.73 25.37 18.79
CA GLY A 212 9.78 25.06 19.86
C GLY A 212 9.02 23.74 19.70
N VAL A 213 9.29 22.93 18.67
CA VAL A 213 8.73 21.58 18.57
C VAL A 213 9.13 20.72 19.78
N HIS A 214 8.17 20.02 20.39
CA HIS A 214 8.45 19.00 21.40
C HIS A 214 8.75 17.67 20.69
N PRO A 215 9.98 17.11 20.72
CA PRO A 215 10.38 16.02 19.83
C PRO A 215 9.50 14.77 19.97
N GLU A 216 9.12 14.41 21.19
CA GLU A 216 8.26 13.24 21.43
C GLU A 216 6.81 13.48 20.97
N SER A 217 6.32 14.73 21.00
CA SER A 217 4.99 15.04 20.47
C SER A 217 4.98 14.91 18.94
N ASN A 218 6.02 15.43 18.28
CA ASN A 218 6.22 15.25 16.84
C ASN A 218 6.37 13.77 16.46
N ARG A 219 7.07 12.97 17.27
CA ARG A 219 7.19 11.51 17.05
C ARG A 219 5.83 10.82 17.17
N VAL A 220 5.06 11.09 18.23
CA VAL A 220 3.72 10.51 18.43
C VAL A 220 2.76 10.89 17.31
N ASN A 221 2.80 12.13 16.82
CA ASN A 221 2.00 12.57 15.67
C ASN A 221 2.35 11.77 14.39
N GLN A 222 3.64 11.50 14.14
CA GLN A 222 4.06 10.67 13.01
C GLN A 222 3.62 9.19 13.17
N VAL A 223 3.54 8.67 14.40
CA VAL A 223 3.00 7.32 14.66
C VAL A 223 1.48 7.27 14.45
N ILE A 224 0.73 8.29 14.87
CA ILE A 224 -0.70 8.47 14.54
C ILE A 224 -0.89 8.47 13.03
N ASP A 225 -0.07 9.25 12.31
CA ASP A 225 -0.13 9.37 10.86
C ASP A 225 0.07 8.02 10.17
N ARG A 226 1.07 7.23 10.61
CA ARG A 226 1.31 5.86 10.11
C ARG A 226 0.12 4.94 10.30
N VAL A 227 -0.55 4.98 11.45
CA VAL A 227 -1.76 4.18 11.70
C VAL A 227 -2.87 4.57 10.74
N ASN A 228 -3.17 5.87 10.65
CA ASN A 228 -4.27 6.41 9.86
C ASN A 228 -4.05 6.17 8.36
N THR A 229 -2.84 6.45 7.87
CA THR A 229 -2.43 6.24 6.47
C THR A 229 -2.40 4.74 6.12
N THR A 230 -1.84 3.88 6.98
CA THR A 230 -1.86 2.42 6.75
C THR A 230 -3.30 1.87 6.70
N GLY A 231 -4.16 2.27 7.64
CA GLY A 231 -5.56 1.86 7.68
C GLY A 231 -6.32 2.27 6.42
N THR A 232 -6.12 3.51 5.97
CA THR A 232 -6.81 4.05 4.80
C THR A 232 -6.32 3.41 3.51
N VAL A 233 -5.00 3.29 3.33
CA VAL A 233 -4.38 2.83 2.07
C VAL A 233 -4.47 1.31 1.89
N PHE A 234 -4.18 0.53 2.94
CA PHE A 234 -4.08 -0.93 2.83
C PHE A 234 -5.33 -1.67 3.33
N LEU A 235 -6.08 -1.10 4.27
CA LEU A 235 -7.29 -1.72 4.83
C LEU A 235 -8.59 -1.07 4.32
N GLY A 236 -8.51 0.00 3.52
CA GLY A 236 -9.67 0.75 3.03
C GLY A 236 -10.54 1.33 4.15
N THR A 237 -9.98 1.56 5.34
CA THR A 237 -10.72 1.84 6.58
C THR A 237 -10.19 3.11 7.25
N THR A 238 -11.08 4.06 7.55
CA THR A 238 -10.78 5.32 8.25
C THR A 238 -10.59 5.12 9.76
N LEU A 239 -9.53 4.40 10.14
CA LEU A 239 -9.22 4.09 11.54
C LEU A 239 -9.01 5.35 12.42
N GLU A 240 -8.79 6.53 11.84
CA GLU A 240 -8.59 7.79 12.57
C GLU A 240 -9.73 8.13 13.55
N CYS A 241 -11.00 7.80 13.25
CA CYS A 241 -12.08 8.04 14.21
C CYS A 241 -11.95 7.17 15.46
N ALA A 242 -11.26 6.03 15.38
CA ALA A 242 -10.97 5.16 16.51
C ALA A 242 -9.88 5.71 17.45
N GLN A 243 -9.22 6.82 17.10
CA GLN A 243 -8.14 7.42 17.90
C GLN A 243 -8.63 7.97 19.25
N CYS A 244 -9.86 8.50 19.31
CA CYS A 244 -10.39 9.22 20.48
C CYS A 244 -11.62 8.56 21.13
N HIS A 245 -12.32 7.69 20.41
CA HIS A 245 -13.51 6.95 20.85
C HIS A 245 -13.65 5.69 19.98
N ASP A 246 -14.53 4.75 20.31
CA ASP A 246 -14.81 3.61 19.41
C ASP A 246 -15.36 4.10 18.06
N HIS A 247 -14.98 3.45 16.95
CA HIS A 247 -15.33 3.93 15.62
C HIS A 247 -16.85 3.96 15.41
N LYS A 248 -17.36 5.04 14.79
CA LYS A 248 -18.80 5.35 14.80
C LYS A 248 -19.68 4.35 14.03
N TYR A 249 -19.15 3.73 12.98
CA TYR A 249 -19.89 2.83 12.08
C TYR A 249 -19.22 1.46 11.95
N ASP A 250 -17.92 1.46 11.64
CA ASP A 250 -17.11 0.24 11.48
C ASP A 250 -16.73 -0.40 12.83
N PRO A 251 -16.49 -1.73 12.89
CA PRO A 251 -16.39 -2.51 14.12
C PRO A 251 -14.98 -2.45 14.75
N PHE A 252 -14.42 -1.24 14.89
CA PHE A 252 -13.08 -1.02 15.45
C PHE A 252 -13.17 -0.23 16.75
N SER A 253 -12.73 -0.84 17.86
CA SER A 253 -12.65 -0.13 19.13
C SER A 253 -11.42 0.77 19.17
N MET A 254 -11.44 1.78 20.05
CA MET A 254 -10.27 2.59 20.38
C MET A 254 -9.12 1.71 20.92
N ARG A 255 -9.44 0.59 21.58
CA ARG A 255 -8.44 -0.39 22.01
C ARG A 255 -7.74 -1.04 20.82
N ASP A 256 -8.43 -1.28 19.70
CA ASP A 256 -7.84 -1.86 18.50
C ASP A 256 -6.99 -0.84 17.73
N TYR A 257 -7.39 0.43 17.72
CA TYR A 257 -6.56 1.54 17.26
C TYR A 257 -5.21 1.58 18.00
N TYR A 258 -5.23 1.60 19.34
CA TYR A 258 -3.99 1.66 20.12
C TYR A 258 -3.16 0.36 20.10
N ARG A 259 -3.78 -0.79 19.76
CA ARG A 259 -3.04 -2.02 19.41
C ARG A 259 -2.29 -1.87 18.09
N MET A 260 -2.90 -1.27 17.08
CA MET A 260 -2.23 -0.99 15.80
C MET A 260 -1.12 0.06 15.97
N PHE A 261 -1.38 1.13 16.74
CA PHE A 261 -0.38 2.12 17.13
C PHE A 261 0.87 1.50 17.77
N ALA A 262 0.71 0.47 18.61
CA ALA A 262 1.83 -0.20 19.27
C ALA A 262 2.83 -0.86 18.30
N PHE A 263 2.42 -1.27 17.09
CA PHE A 263 3.34 -1.81 16.08
C PHE A 263 4.27 -0.73 15.50
N PHE A 264 3.77 0.50 15.35
CA PHE A 264 4.52 1.64 14.79
C PHE A 264 5.22 2.48 15.87
N ASN A 265 4.90 2.28 17.15
CA ASN A 265 5.49 3.02 18.28
C ASN A 265 6.86 2.47 18.72
N ASN A 266 7.69 2.06 17.76
CA ASN A 266 9.05 1.54 17.96
C ASN A 266 10.13 2.39 17.25
N THR A 267 9.74 3.51 16.64
CA THR A 267 10.64 4.35 15.83
C THR A 267 11.44 5.36 16.65
N PRO A 268 12.65 5.76 16.18
CA PRO A 268 13.45 6.81 16.81
C PRO A 268 12.80 8.20 16.68
N LEU A 269 13.41 9.19 17.32
CA LEU A 269 13.11 10.61 17.04
C LEU A 269 13.63 10.98 15.66
N GLU A 270 12.75 11.49 14.81
CA GLU A 270 13.05 11.88 13.41
C GLU A 270 13.46 13.35 13.30
N VAL A 271 13.65 14.02 14.44
CA VAL A 271 14.10 15.41 14.54
C VAL A 271 15.28 15.55 15.49
N LYS A 272 16.25 16.38 15.11
CA LYS A 272 17.41 16.70 15.93
C LYS A 272 17.72 18.20 15.90
N GLN A 273 17.95 18.77 17.08
CA GLN A 273 18.35 20.17 17.25
C GLN A 273 19.75 20.39 16.65
N GLN A 274 19.92 21.44 15.86
CA GLN A 274 21.22 21.86 15.34
C GLN A 274 21.94 22.75 16.35
N GLY A 275 22.98 22.20 16.98
CA GLY A 275 23.80 22.90 17.97
C GLY A 275 22.96 23.42 19.14
N ASN A 276 23.32 24.60 19.64
CA ASN A 276 22.60 25.27 20.72
C ASN A 276 21.52 26.25 20.21
N GLY A 277 21.17 26.18 18.92
CA GLY A 277 20.21 27.08 18.27
C GLY A 277 18.75 26.60 18.36
N VAL A 278 17.83 27.37 17.79
CA VAL A 278 16.39 27.01 17.72
C VAL A 278 16.03 26.18 16.48
N THR A 279 16.99 25.88 15.62
CA THR A 279 16.80 25.14 14.36
C THR A 279 16.77 23.64 14.62
N TRP A 280 15.80 22.95 14.01
CA TRP A 280 15.73 21.49 13.97
C TRP A 280 15.88 21.00 12.54
N ASN A 281 16.46 19.81 12.38
CA ASN A 281 16.52 19.10 11.11
C ASN A 281 15.80 17.76 11.21
N PHE A 282 15.21 17.34 10.09
CA PHE A 282 14.83 15.96 9.86
C PHE A 282 16.06 15.04 9.95
N TYR A 283 15.88 13.84 10.51
CA TYR A 283 16.95 12.85 10.69
C TYR A 283 16.46 11.42 10.41
N GLY A 284 17.26 10.69 9.61
CA GLY A 284 17.08 9.28 9.24
C GLY A 284 16.64 9.07 7.80
#